data_AF-A0A7M2VCY5-F1
#
_entry.id   AF-A0A7M2VCY5-F1
#
_cell.length_a   1.000
_cell.length_b   1.000
_cell.length_c   1.000
_cell.angle_alpha   90.00
_cell.angle_beta   90.00
_cell.angle_gamma   90.00
#
_symmetry.space_group_name_H-M   'P 1'
#
loop_
_entity.id
_entity.type
_entity.pdbx_description
1 polymer ?
#
loop_
_entity_poly.entity_id
_entity_poly.type
_entity_poly.pdbx_seq_one_letter_code
_entity_poly.pdbx_strand_id
1 'polypeptide(L)' 'MPDDEDYLRRPVQAGFIPYTALKDGSIDLADIARMNDWIDIKADNDARIARWEREQE' A
#
# COMPACT_ATOMS: atom_id res chain seq x y z
N MET A 1 13.70 6.49 -9.79
CA MET A 1 12.33 7.01 -9.89
C MET A 1 11.45 5.82 -9.59
N PRO A 2 10.58 5.83 -8.59
CA PRO A 2 9.55 4.80 -8.49
C PRO A 2 8.69 4.98 -9.74
N ASP A 3 8.73 4.02 -10.66
CA ASP A 3 7.92 4.07 -11.88
C ASP A 3 6.44 4.21 -11.50
N ASP A 4 5.67 4.98 -12.29
CA ASP A 4 4.22 5.15 -12.08
C ASP A 4 3.48 3.79 -12.12
N GLU A 5 4.08 2.76 -12.72
CA GLU A 5 3.60 1.38 -12.64
C GLU A 5 3.63 0.80 -11.23
N ASP A 6 4.61 1.16 -10.41
CA ASP A 6 4.74 0.63 -9.05
C ASP A 6 3.62 1.18 -8.16
N TYR A 7 3.22 2.44 -8.37
CA TYR A 7 2.06 3.05 -7.70
C TYR A 7 0.77 2.24 -7.91
N LEU A 8 0.55 1.72 -9.13
CA LEU A 8 -0.61 0.88 -9.45
C LEU A 8 -0.48 -0.56 -8.93
N ARG A 9 0.76 -1.06 -8.79
CA ARG A 9 1.03 -2.44 -8.33
C ARG A 9 1.08 -2.58 -6.81
N ARG A 10 1.30 -1.51 -6.05
CA ARG A 10 1.26 -1.50 -4.58
C ARG A 10 0.03 -2.19 -3.96
N PRO A 11 -1.23 -1.85 -4.34
CA PRO A 11 -2.40 -2.51 -3.77
C PRO A 11 -2.52 -3.98 -4.19
N VAL A 12 -1.97 -4.36 -5.35
CA VAL A 12 -1.90 -5.76 -5.80
C VAL A 12 -0.90 -6.55 -4.95
N GLN A 13 0.30 -6.00 -4.74
CA GLN A 13 1.34 -6.63 -3.93
C GLN A 13 0.94 -6.76 -2.47
N ALA A 14 0.22 -5.77 -1.93
CA ALA A 14 -0.30 -5.80 -0.57
C ALA A 14 -1.54 -6.71 -0.41
N GLY A 15 -2.05 -7.28 -1.51
CA GLY A 15 -3.16 -8.23 -1.49
C GLY A 15 -4.56 -7.61 -1.36
N PHE A 16 -4.70 -6.29 -1.55
CA PHE A 16 -6.00 -5.61 -1.51
C PHE A 16 -6.86 -5.91 -2.73
N ILE A 17 -6.22 -6.04 -3.90
CA ILE A 17 -6.90 -6.30 -5.16
C ILE A 17 -6.16 -7.37 -5.97
N PRO A 18 -6.88 -8.24 -6.71
CA PRO A 18 -6.23 -9.13 -7.66
C PRO A 18 -5.70 -8.33 -8.86
N TYR A 19 -4.57 -8.77 -9.45
CA TYR A 19 -4.01 -8.14 -10.65
C TYR A 19 -5.00 -8.07 -11.82
N THR A 20 -5.95 -9.01 -11.87
CA THR A 20 -7.03 -9.02 -12.86
C THR A 20 -7.95 -7.81 -12.73
N ALA A 21 -8.24 -7.33 -11.51
CA ALA A 21 -9.10 -6.15 -11.31
C ALA A 21 -8.43 -4.86 -11.83
N LEU A 22 -7.10 -4.77 -11.72
CA LEU A 22 -6.33 -3.68 -12.29
C LEU A 22 -6.37 -3.70 -13.84
N LYS A 23 -6.36 -4.90 -14.43
CA LYS A 23 -6.40 -5.08 -15.90
C LYS A 23 -7.80 -4.95 -16.49
N ASP A 24 -8.82 -5.38 -15.76
CA ASP A 24 -10.23 -5.31 -16.15
C ASP A 24 -10.82 -3.90 -15.96
N GLY A 25 -10.15 -3.04 -15.18
CA GLY A 25 -10.60 -1.68 -14.92
C GLY A 25 -11.77 -1.60 -13.92
N SER A 26 -11.98 -2.66 -13.13
CA SER A 26 -13.03 -2.69 -12.11
C SER A 26 -12.73 -1.78 -10.91
N ILE A 27 -11.49 -1.31 -10.79
CA ILE A 27 -11.00 -0.42 -9.75
C ILE A 27 -10.54 0.88 -10.42
N ASP A 28 -10.93 2.02 -9.87
CA ASP A 28 -10.52 3.32 -10.38
C ASP A 28 -9.22 3.82 -9.72
N LEU A 29 -8.66 4.89 -10.28
CA LEU A 29 -7.46 5.53 -9.74
C LEU A 29 -7.68 6.10 -8.32
N ALA A 30 -8.91 6.49 -7.97
CA ALA A 30 -9.22 7.04 -6.65
C ALA A 30 -9.19 5.97 -5.55
N ASP A 31 -9.66 4.76 -5.87
CA ASP A 31 -9.60 3.60 -5.01
C ASP A 31 -8.16 3.13 -4.83
N ILE A 32 -7.36 3.10 -5.91
CA ILE A 32 -5.92 2.81 -5.81
C ILE A 32 -5.21 3.83 -4.92
N ALA A 33 -5.51 5.13 -5.07
CA ALA A 33 -4.93 6.17 -4.23
C ALA A 33 -5.28 5.97 -2.75
N ARG A 34 -6.56 5.70 -2.44
CA ARG A 34 -7.00 5.44 -1.07
C ARG A 34 -6.34 4.20 -0.46
N MET A 35 -6.17 3.14 -1.25
CA MET A 35 -5.48 1.92 -0.80
C MET A 35 -4.00 2.18 -0.53
N ASN A 36 -3.34 2.98 -1.38
CA ASN A 36 -1.95 3.37 -1.17
C ASN A 36 -1.78 4.19 0.10
N ASP A 37 -2.65 5.18 0.34
CA ASP A 37 -2.61 5.97 1.58
C ASP A 37 -2.75 5.06 2.82
N TRP A 38 -3.62 4.05 2.75
CA TRP A 38 -3.80 3.11 3.85
C TRP A 38 -2.58 2.22 4.08
N ILE A 39 -1.92 1.76 3.00
CA ILE A 39 -0.66 0.99 3.09
C ILE A 39 0.42 1.83 3.77
N ASP A 40 0.55 3.10 3.39
CA ASP A 40 1.57 3.99 3.95
C ASP A 40 1.29 4.29 5.44
N ILE A 41 0.03 4.51 5.82
CA ILE A 41 -0.37 4.69 7.24
C ILE A 41 -0.05 3.43 8.05
N LYS A 42 -0.34 2.24 7.52
CA LYS A 42 -0.04 0.99 8.22
C LYS A 42 1.46 0.81 8.40
N ALA A 43 2.25 1.07 7.37
CA ALA A 43 3.71 0.99 7.43
C ALA A 43 4.31 1.97 8.47
N ASP A 44 3.78 3.20 8.55
CA ASP A 44 4.23 4.17 9.56
C ASP A 44 3.86 3.73 10.99
N ASN A 45 2.67 3.16 11.19
CA ASN A 45 2.27 2.61 12.48
C ASN A 45 3.16 1.44 12.90
N ASP A 46 3.43 0.49 12.00
CA ASP A 46 4.30 -0.66 12.28
C ASP A 46 5.73 -0.18 12.60
N ALA A 47 6.24 0.84 11.88
CA ALA A 47 7.54 1.43 12.15
C ALA A 47 7.59 2.14 13.52
N ARG A 48 6.53 2.84 13.92
CA ARG A 48 6.41 3.47 15.24
C ARG A 48 6.37 2.44 16.36
N ILE A 49 5.60 1.36 16.18
CA ILE A 49 5.53 0.26 17.14
C ILE A 49 6.91 -0.40 17.28
N ALA A 50 7.56 -0.76 16.18
CA ALA A 50 8.90 -1.34 16.21
C ALA A 50 9.95 -0.40 16.83
N ARG A 51 9.80 0.92 16.67
CA ARG A 51 10.64 1.90 17.36
C ARG A 51 10.39 1.88 18.87
N TRP A 52 9.12 1.89 19.30
CA TRP A 52 8.76 1.83 20.71
C TRP A 52 9.25 0.55 21.38
N GLU A 53 9.17 -0.60 20.70
CA GLU A 53 9.70 -1.87 21.22
C GLU A 53 11.22 -1.82 21.44
N ARG A 54 11.97 -1.25 20.48
CA ARG A 54 13.43 -1.08 20.62
C ARG A 54 13.85 -0.07 21.67
N GLU A 55 12.99 0.91 21.98
CA GLU A 55 13.25 1.91 23.02
C GLU A 55 12.93 1.39 24.44
N GLN A 56 12.25 0.25 24.57
CA GLN A 56 11.85 -0.38 25.84
C GLN A 56 12.67 -1.63 26.19
N GLU A 57 13.64 -2.01 25.35
CA GLU A 57 14.67 -3.04 25.59
C GLU A 57 15.95 -2.38 26.14
#